data_AF-A0A920F1Y0-F1
#
_entry.id   AF-A0A920F1Y0-F1
#
_cell.length_a   1.000
_cell.length_b   1.000
_cell.length_c   1.000
_cell.angle_alpha   90.00
_cell.angle_beta   90.00
_cell.angle_gamma   90.00
#
_symmetry.space_group_name_H-M   'P 1'
#
loop_
_entity.id
_entity.type
_entity.pdbx_description
1 polymer ?
#
loop_
_entity_poly.entity_id
_entity_poly.type
_entity_poly.pdbx_seq_one_letter_code
_entity_poly.pdbx_strand_id
1 'polypeptide(L)' 'MNSVMEIGETILFLKDGNKAWEGSNKNIFKTDNEAVTDFVYSSNLFKKVRKLYLND' A
#
# COMPACT_ATOMS: atom_id res chain seq x y z
N MET A 1 -2.56 2.19 10.91
CA MET A 1 -2.30 2.48 9.49
C MET A 1 -2.36 3.97 9.16
N ASN A 2 -3.11 4.81 9.90
CA ASN A 2 -3.22 6.24 9.58
C ASN A 2 -1.87 6.97 9.56
N SER A 3 -0.99 6.76 10.55
CA SER A 3 0.32 7.42 10.59
C SER A 3 1.28 7.01 9.45
N VAL A 4 1.35 5.73 9.09
CA VAL A 4 2.19 5.25 7.96
C VAL A 4 1.73 5.90 6.65
N MET A 5 0.42 6.07 6.49
CA MET A 5 -0.16 6.69 5.30
C MET A 5 -0.11 8.22 5.31
N GLU A 6 -0.09 8.85 6.49
CA GLU A 6 -0.09 10.31 6.61
C GLU A 6 1.33 10.90 6.62
N ILE A 7 2.29 10.25 7.30
CA ILE A 7 3.63 10.81 7.57
C ILE A 7 4.79 9.89 7.17
N GLY A 8 4.53 8.74 6.54
CA GLY A 8 5.59 7.81 6.13
C GLY A 8 6.40 8.32 4.93
N GLU A 9 7.47 9.07 5.18
CA GLU A 9 8.37 9.53 4.10
C GLU A 9 9.19 8.39 3.48
N THR A 10 9.64 7.45 4.32
CA THR A 10 10.36 6.25 3.89
C THR A 10 9.70 5.02 4.52
N ILE A 11 9.29 4.09 3.68
CA ILE A 11 8.59 2.87 4.03
C ILE A 11 9.33 1.71 3.38
N LEU A 12 9.78 0.77 4.20
CA LEU A 12 10.40 -0.48 3.76
C LEU A 12 9.43 -1.63 4.07
N PHE A 13 8.91 -2.26 3.03
CA PHE A 13 8.02 -3.40 3.16
C PHE A 13 8.83 -4.69 3.03
N LEU A 14 8.79 -5.51 4.08
CA LEU A 14 9.46 -6.79 4.12
C LEU A 14 8.43 -7.92 3.97
N LYS A 15 8.71 -8.86 3.08
CA LYS A 15 7.95 -10.10 2.93
C LYS A 15 8.91 -11.27 3.13
N ASP A 16 8.56 -12.19 4.03
CA ASP A 16 9.36 -13.37 4.35
C ASP A 16 10.84 -13.03 4.69
N GLY A 17 11.04 -11.93 5.41
CA GLY A 17 12.36 -11.44 5.82
C GLY A 17 13.17 -10.73 4.71
N ASN A 18 12.61 -10.60 3.50
CA ASN A 18 13.28 -9.97 2.37
C ASN A 18 12.64 -8.63 2.02
N LYS A 19 13.45 -7.69 1.50
CA LYS A 19 12.95 -6.42 0.96
C LYS A 19 12.05 -6.70 -0.24
N ALA A 20 10.76 -6.52 -0.05
CA ALA A 20 9.75 -6.73 -1.09
C ALA A 20 9.38 -5.41 -1.78
N TRP A 21 9.42 -4.29 -1.06
CA TRP A 21 9.16 -2.97 -1.62
C TRP A 21 9.75 -1.86 -0.76
N GLU A 22 10.03 -0.73 -1.37
CA GLU A 22 10.55 0.46 -0.71
C GLU A 22 9.98 1.71 -1.37
N GLY A 23 9.58 2.69 -0.56
CA GLY A 23 8.99 3.93 -1.05
C GLY A 23 8.53 4.86 0.07
N SER A 24 7.46 5.59 -0.17
CA SER A 24 6.84 6.59 0.70
C SER A 24 5.32 6.44 0.70
N ASN A 25 4.65 7.15 1.60
CA ASN A 25 3.20 7.19 1.66
C ASN A 25 2.53 7.69 0.37
N LYS A 26 3.24 8.43 -0.49
CA LYS A 26 2.71 8.94 -1.76
C LYS A 26 2.72 7.91 -2.87
N ASN A 27 3.69 6.99 -2.86
CA ASN A 27 3.87 5.99 -3.91
C ASN A 27 3.37 4.59 -3.50
N ILE A 28 3.14 4.34 -2.20
CA ILE A 28 2.58 3.07 -1.70
C ILE A 28 1.19 2.75 -2.27
N PHE A 29 0.42 3.76 -2.67
CA PHE A 29 -0.88 3.60 -3.33
C PHE A 29 -0.81 3.32 -4.84
N LYS A 30 0.36 3.51 -5.45
CA LYS A 30 0.59 3.38 -6.91
C LYS A 30 1.54 2.22 -7.23
N THR A 31 1.72 1.29 -6.30
CA THR A 31 2.60 0.14 -6.51
C THR A 31 1.87 -0.99 -7.21
N ASP A 32 2.55 -1.65 -8.15
CA ASP A 32 2.11 -2.88 -8.78
C ASP A 32 2.44 -4.12 -7.95
N ASN A 33 3.06 -3.94 -6.77
CA ASN A 33 3.40 -5.06 -5.89
C ASN A 33 2.16 -5.52 -5.13
N GLU A 34 1.59 -6.65 -5.57
CA GLU A 34 0.40 -7.26 -4.96
C GLU A 34 0.49 -7.44 -3.45
N ALA A 35 1.67 -7.75 -2.90
CA ALA A 35 1.81 -7.92 -1.45
C ALA A 35 1.67 -6.60 -0.69
N VAL A 36 2.18 -5.50 -1.26
CA VAL A 36 2.00 -4.16 -0.70
C VAL A 36 0.56 -3.70 -0.91
N THR A 37 -0.02 -3.97 -2.08
CA THR A 37 -1.44 -3.71 -2.36
C THR A 37 -2.30 -4.45 -1.34
N ASP A 38 -2.14 -5.75 -1.14
CA ASP A 38 -2.92 -6.50 -0.16
C ASP A 38 -2.75 -5.99 1.28
N PHE A 39 -1.53 -5.56 1.65
CA PHE A 39 -1.26 -4.94 2.95
C PHE A 39 -1.99 -3.60 3.12
N VAL A 40 -1.86 -2.69 2.15
CA VAL A 40 -2.50 -1.37 2.12
C VAL A 40 -4.03 -1.49 2.07
N TYR A 41 -4.53 -2.40 1.26
CA TYR A 41 -5.94 -2.58 0.97
C TYR A 41 -6.63 -3.66 1.83
N SER A 42 -5.95 -4.13 2.89
CA SER A 42 -6.45 -5.15 3.82
C SER A 42 -7.74 -4.76 4.55
N SER A 43 -8.06 -3.45 4.65
CA SER A 43 -9.30 -2.98 5.26
C SER A 43 -10.47 -2.90 4.25
N ASN A 44 -11.69 -3.18 4.73
CA ASN A 44 -12.92 -3.12 3.92
C ASN A 44 -13.17 -1.76 3.25
N LEU A 45 -12.61 -0.68 3.80
CA LEU A 45 -12.69 0.67 3.22
C LEU A 45 -11.86 0.77 1.93
N PHE A 46 -10.66 0.20 1.93
CA PHE A 46 -9.75 0.29 0.80
C PHE A 46 -10.11 -0.67 -0.34
N LYS A 47 -10.68 -1.85 -0.05
CA LYS A 47 -11.30 -2.70 -1.09
C LYS A 47 -12.35 -1.94 -1.92
N LYS A 48 -13.10 -1.01 -1.30
CA LYS A 48 -14.05 -0.13 -2.01
C LYS A 48 -13.33 0.91 -2.88
N VAL A 49 -12.24 1.51 -2.38
CA VAL A 49 -11.42 2.48 -3.13
C VAL A 49 -10.80 1.84 -4.38
N ARG A 50 -10.25 0.62 -4.28
CA ARG A 50 -9.71 -0.11 -5.44
C ARG A 50 -10.78 -0.39 -6.51
N LYS A 51 -12.01 -0.72 -6.10
CA LYS A 51 -13.14 -0.88 -7.03
C LYS A 51 -13.52 0.41 -7.75
N LEU A 52 -13.40 1.57 -7.09
CA LEU A 52 -13.66 2.85 -7.74
C LEU A 52 -12.60 3.16 -8.81
N TYR A 53 -11.31 2.91 -8.54
CA TYR A 53 -10.23 3.16 -9.50
C TYR A 53 -10.15 2.18 -10.67
N LEU A 54 -10.73 0.97 -10.56
CA LEU A 54 -10.73 -0.06 -11.62
C LEU A 54 -11.99 -0.04 -12.50
N ASN A 55 -13.01 0.74 -12.12
CA ASN A 55 -14.27 0.84 -12.84
C ASN A 55 -14.38 2.12 -13.71
N ASP A 56 -13.30 2.88 -13.82
CA ASP A 56 -13.07 3.94 -14.82
C ASP A 56 -12.02 3.46 -15.83
#